data_AF-A0A352NCZ0-F1
#
_entry.id   AF-A0A352NCZ0-F1
#
_cell.length_a   1.000
_cell.length_b   1.000
_cell.length_c   1.000
_cell.angle_alpha   90.00
_cell.angle_beta   90.00
_cell.angle_gamma   90.00
#
_symmetry.space_group_name_H-M   'P 1'
#
loop_
_entity.id
_entity.type
_entity.pdbx_description
1 polymer ?
#
loop_
_entity_poly.entity_id
_entity_poly.type
_entity_poly.pdbx_seq_one_letter_code
_entity_poly.pdbx_strand_id
1 'polypeptide(L)'
;MSFQEMRDGKKEWRILQAAVKTLPKDYYIVYREIQKYFFKIGVTDTQVFRELLEIFEDGVLREVDILQVTGRDIAAFSDSLLRQDDLCEK
;
A
#
# COMPACT_ATOMS: atom_id res chain seq x y z
N MET A 1 -11.34 16.20 -22.83
CA MET A 1 -10.52 15.14 -22.20
C MET A 1 -9.16 15.74 -21.93
N SER A 2 -8.89 16.04 -20.66
CA SER A 2 -7.96 17.10 -20.25
C SER A 2 -6.66 16.50 -19.73
N PHE A 3 -5.52 17.05 -20.18
CA PHE A 3 -4.15 16.72 -19.76
C PHE A 3 -3.89 16.90 -18.24
N GLN A 4 -4.87 17.42 -17.49
CA GLN A 4 -4.79 17.70 -16.06
C GLN A 4 -4.95 16.42 -15.21
N GLU A 5 -5.79 15.46 -15.61
CA GLU A 5 -6.00 14.21 -14.85
C GLU A 5 -4.76 13.32 -14.81
N MET A 6 -3.97 13.28 -15.90
CA MET A 6 -2.68 12.56 -15.93
C MET A 6 -1.61 13.16 -15.01
N ARG A 7 -1.76 14.41 -14.56
CA ARG A 7 -0.79 15.07 -13.69
C ARG A 7 -1.01 14.76 -12.21
N ASP A 8 -2.25 14.43 -11.83
CA ASP A 8 -2.61 14.20 -10.42
C ASP A 8 -2.11 12.84 -9.93
N GLY A 9 -2.34 11.76 -10.70
CA GLY A 9 -1.83 10.43 -10.36
C GLY A 9 -0.31 10.37 -10.23
N LYS A 10 0.44 11.17 -11.02
CA LYS A 10 1.91 11.30 -10.88
C LYS A 10 2.34 12.02 -9.60
N LYS A 11 1.53 12.96 -9.11
CA LYS A 11 1.80 13.70 -7.87
C LYS A 11 1.48 12.82 -6.67
N GLU A 12 0.35 12.14 -6.68
CA GLU A 12 -0.07 11.19 -5.65
C GLU A 12 0.90 10.02 -5.52
N TRP A 13 1.31 9.41 -6.63
CA TRP A 13 2.35 8.39 -6.62
C TRP A 13 3.65 8.89 -5.97
N ARG A 14 4.04 10.15 -6.24
CA ARG A 14 5.24 10.75 -5.65
C ARG A 14 5.11 10.97 -4.15
N ILE A 15 3.93 11.39 -3.68
CA ILE A 15 3.61 11.57 -2.26
C ILE A 15 3.62 10.21 -1.56
N LEU A 16 2.93 9.21 -2.13
CA LEU A 16 2.93 7.83 -1.63
C LEU A 16 4.35 7.28 -1.51
N GLN A 17 5.15 7.41 -2.57
CA GLN A 17 6.55 6.97 -2.55
C GLN A 17 7.42 7.74 -1.55
N ALA A 18 7.13 9.01 -1.27
CA ALA A 18 7.84 9.78 -0.26
C ALA A 18 7.49 9.28 1.15
N ALA A 19 6.21 9.03 1.44
CA ALA A 19 5.75 8.49 2.72
C ALA A 19 6.25 7.06 2.96
N VAL A 20 6.26 6.20 1.92
CA VAL A 20 6.87 4.86 2.01
C VAL A 20 8.37 4.94 2.37
N LYS A 21 9.07 5.99 1.92
CA LYS A 21 10.49 6.20 2.24
C LYS A 21 10.73 6.74 3.64
N THR A 22 9.74 7.34 4.29
CA THR A 22 9.85 7.78 5.69
C THR A 22 9.64 6.63 6.67
N LEU A 23 9.07 5.51 6.21
CA LEU A 23 8.92 4.30 7.02
C LEU A 23 10.27 3.67 7.39
N PRO A 24 10.35 2.99 8.54
CA PRO A 24 11.51 2.21 8.92
C PRO A 24 11.78 1.06 7.92
N LYS A 25 13.04 0.59 7.90
CA LYS A 25 13.55 -0.32 6.87
C LYS A 25 12.76 -1.64 6.78
N ASP A 26 12.30 -2.17 7.91
CA ASP A 26 11.53 -3.41 7.97
C ASP A 26 10.18 -3.28 7.24
N TYR A 27 9.47 -2.19 7.51
CA TYR A 27 8.22 -1.84 6.83
C TYR A 27 8.44 -1.64 5.32
N TYR A 28 9.53 -0.96 4.93
CA TYR A 28 9.87 -0.76 3.53
C TYR A 28 10.13 -2.08 2.77
N ILE A 29 10.79 -3.05 3.40
CA ILE A 29 11.07 -4.36 2.79
C ILE A 29 9.76 -5.12 2.53
N VAL A 30 8.87 -5.16 3.51
CA VAL A 30 7.58 -5.84 3.38
C VAL A 30 6.70 -5.15 2.37
N TYR A 31 6.64 -3.82 2.39
CA TYR A 31 5.91 -3.03 1.40
C TYR A 31 6.36 -3.39 -0.03
N ARG A 32 7.68 -3.47 -0.28
CA ARG A 32 8.21 -3.89 -1.58
C ARG A 32 7.81 -5.32 -1.97
N GLU A 33 7.71 -6.23 -1.02
CA GLU A 33 7.26 -7.60 -1.28
C GLU A 33 5.79 -7.64 -1.68
N ILE A 34 4.94 -6.87 -0.98
CA ILE A 34 3.53 -6.69 -1.30
C ILE A 34 3.37 -6.05 -2.68
N GLN A 35 4.16 -5.01 -3.01
CA GLN A 35 4.15 -4.41 -4.34
C GLN A 35 4.43 -5.47 -5.43
N LYS A 36 5.46 -6.31 -5.27
CA LYS A 36 5.73 -7.39 -6.23
C LYS A 36 4.54 -8.36 -6.34
N TYR A 37 3.91 -8.68 -5.21
CA TYR A 37 2.74 -9.56 -5.19
C TYR A 37 1.57 -8.93 -5.97
N PHE A 38 1.23 -7.66 -5.72
CA PHE A 38 0.22 -6.92 -6.46
C PHE A 38 0.51 -6.85 -7.96
N PHE A 39 1.75 -6.54 -8.36
CA PHE A 39 2.14 -6.59 -9.76
C PHE A 39 2.01 -8.00 -10.36
N LYS A 40 2.25 -9.06 -9.59
CA LYS A 40 2.10 -10.44 -10.05
C LYS A 40 0.65 -10.82 -10.33
N ILE A 41 -0.30 -10.30 -9.56
CA ILE A 41 -1.74 -10.54 -9.74
C ILE A 41 -2.42 -9.48 -10.62
N GLY A 42 -1.69 -8.45 -11.06
CA GLY A 42 -2.19 -7.40 -11.96
C GLY A 42 -2.82 -6.19 -11.26
N VAL A 43 -2.65 -6.04 -9.95
CA VAL A 43 -3.12 -4.86 -9.21
C VAL A 43 -2.11 -3.74 -9.38
N THR A 44 -2.55 -2.67 -10.04
CA THR A 44 -1.75 -1.44 -10.23
C THR A 44 -2.47 -0.21 -9.72
N ASP A 45 -3.56 -0.39 -8.96
CA ASP A 45 -4.37 0.71 -8.48
C ASP A 45 -3.66 1.46 -7.35
N THR A 46 -3.58 2.78 -7.48
CA THR A 46 -2.92 3.63 -6.48
C THR A 46 -3.70 3.72 -5.17
N GLN A 47 -5.00 3.44 -5.17
CA GLN A 47 -5.84 3.45 -3.98
C GLN A 47 -5.44 2.32 -3.02
N VAL A 48 -5.28 1.10 -3.53
CA VAL A 48 -4.81 -0.05 -2.73
C VAL A 48 -3.44 0.21 -2.11
N PHE A 49 -2.53 0.85 -2.85
CA PHE A 49 -1.21 1.24 -2.31
C PHE A 49 -1.31 2.33 -1.23
N ARG A 50 -2.28 3.25 -1.33
CA ARG A 50 -2.53 4.26 -0.29
C ARG A 50 -3.08 3.61 0.97
N GLU A 51 -4.07 2.75 0.84
CA GLU A 51 -4.65 2.05 1.99
C GLU A 51 -3.61 1.18 2.70
N LEU A 52 -2.79 0.45 1.93
CA LEU A 52 -1.65 -0.30 2.45
C LEU A 52 -0.70 0.59 3.27
N LEU A 53 -0.39 1.78 2.74
CA LEU A 53 0.47 2.73 3.42
C LEU A 53 -0.15 3.24 4.72
N GLU A 54 -1.45 3.57 4.73
CA GLU A 54 -2.15 4.05 5.94
C GLU A 54 -2.12 3.00 7.05
N ILE A 55 -2.30 1.71 6.72
CA ILE A 55 -2.16 0.60 7.68
C ILE A 55 -0.73 0.54 8.25
N PHE A 56 0.27 0.76 7.40
CA PHE A 56 1.67 0.72 7.79
C PHE A 56 2.04 1.93 8.67
N GLU A 57 1.54 3.12 8.35
CA GLU A 57 1.71 4.33 9.16
C GLU A 57 1.05 4.16 10.54
N ASP A 58 -0.18 3.63 10.62
CA ASP A 58 -0.84 3.33 11.90
C ASP A 58 -0.05 2.28 12.70
N GLY A 59 0.48 1.25 12.04
CA GLY A 59 1.38 0.27 12.67
C GLY A 59 2.65 0.89 13.26
N VAL A 60 3.29 1.82 12.52
CA VAL A 60 4.47 2.57 12.99
C VAL A 60 4.11 3.51 14.14
N LEU A 61 2.98 4.22 14.06
CA LEU A 61 2.49 5.11 15.12
C LEU A 61 2.21 4.34 16.42
N ARG A 62 1.78 3.09 16.31
CA ARG A 62 1.57 2.18 17.45
C ARG A 62 2.83 1.45 17.88
N GLU A 63 3.97 1.68 17.21
CA GLU A 63 5.25 1.00 17.44
C GLU A 63 5.12 -0.53 17.40
N VAL A 64 4.23 -1.03 16.54
CA VAL A 64 3.96 -2.46 16.38
C VAL A 64 4.96 -3.05 15.39
N ASP A 65 5.34 -4.31 15.58
CA ASP A 65 6.21 -5.01 14.63
C ASP A 65 5.46 -5.29 13.32
N ILE A 66 6.14 -5.16 12.19
CA ILE A 66 5.53 -5.39 10.87
C ILE A 66 4.92 -6.79 10.75
N LEU A 67 5.50 -7.81 11.40
CA LEU A 67 4.98 -9.17 11.40
C LEU A 67 3.66 -9.31 12.19
N GLN A 68 3.36 -8.38 13.10
CA GLN A 68 2.07 -8.33 13.79
C GLN A 68 1.02 -7.61 12.93
N VAL A 69 1.44 -6.65 12.10
CA VAL A 69 0.56 -5.93 11.17
C VAL A 69 0.19 -6.80 9.98
N THR A 70 1.17 -7.34 9.26
CA THR A 70 0.94 -8.18 8.07
C THR A 70 0.73 -9.65 8.40
N GLY A 71 1.02 -10.07 9.63
CA GLY A 71 1.10 -11.49 9.96
C GLY A 71 2.33 -12.17 9.37
N ARG A 72 2.44 -13.48 9.61
CA ARG A 72 3.49 -14.33 9.03
C ARG A 72 3.27 -14.59 7.53
N ASP A 73 2.05 -14.38 7.05
CA ASP A 73 1.62 -14.66 5.67
C ASP A 73 1.28 -13.37 4.94
N ILE A 74 2.29 -12.79 4.29
CA ILE A 74 2.17 -11.54 3.50
C ILE A 74 1.13 -11.70 2.38
N ALA A 75 1.05 -12.89 1.77
CA ALA A 75 0.08 -13.16 0.70
C ALA A 75 -1.36 -13.15 1.22
N ALA A 76 -1.61 -13.73 2.40
CA ALA A 76 -2.93 -13.74 3.02
C ALA A 76 -3.38 -12.33 3.43
N PHE A 77 -2.45 -11.53 3.97
CA PHE A 77 -2.71 -10.12 4.24
C PHE A 77 -3.02 -9.34 2.95
N SER A 78 -2.25 -9.55 1.89
CA SER A 78 -2.45 -8.90 0.59
C SER A 78 -3.82 -9.24 -0.02
N ASP A 79 -4.22 -10.51 0.03
CA ASP A 79 -5.57 -10.95 -0.40
C ASP A 79 -6.67 -10.30 0.44
N SER A 80 -6.48 -10.27 1.76
CA SER A 80 -7.43 -9.63 2.67
C SER A 80 -7.57 -8.14 2.42
N LEU A 81 -6.48 -7.43 2.07
CA LEU A 81 -6.51 -6.01 1.74
C LEU A 81 -7.32 -5.76 0.46
N LEU A 82 -7.08 -6.55 -0.59
CA LEU A 82 -7.82 -6.45 -1.85
C LEU A 82 -9.31 -6.74 -1.67
N ARG A 83 -9.66 -7.61 -0.72
CA ARG A 83 -11.05 -7.92 -0.36
C ARG A 83 -11.75 -6.80 0.40
N GLN A 84 -11.02 -5.87 1.04
CA GLN A 84 -11.60 -4.69 1.69
C GLN A 84 -11.93 -3.60 0.65
N ASP A 85 -11.04 -3.40 -0.32
CA ASP A 85 -11.19 -2.42 -1.41
C ASP A 85 -12.43 -2.69 -2.31
N ASP A 86 -12.83 -3.96 -2.46
CA ASP A 86 -14.01 -4.39 -3.22
C ASP A 86 -15.36 -3.88 -2.65
N LEU A 87 -15.38 -3.27 -1.46
CA LEU A 87 -16.61 -2.74 -0.82
C LEU A 87 -16.89 -1.25 -1.10
N CYS A 88 -16.23 -0.65 -2.08
CA CYS A 88 -16.51 0.72 -2.52
C CYS A 88 -17.43 0.78 -3.76
N GLU A 89 -18.56 0.06 -3.74
CA GLU A 89 -19.76 0.49 -4.47
C GLU A 89 -20.70 1.20 -3.49
N LYS A 90 -20.53 2.51 -3.31
CA LYS A 90 -21.66 3.39 -2.96
C LYS A 90 -21.47 4.86 -3.31
#